data_AF-A0A7V4U1M6-F1
#
_entry.id   AF-A0A7V4U1M6-F1
#
_cell.length_a   1.000
_cell.length_b   1.000
_cell.length_c   1.000
_cell.angle_alpha   90.00
_cell.angle_beta   90.00
_cell.angle_gamma   90.00
#
_symmetry.space_group_name_H-M   'P 1'
#
loop_
_entity.id
_entity.type
_entity.pdbx_description
1 polymer ?
#
loop_
_entity_poly.entity_id
_entity_poly.type
_entity_poly.pdbx_seq_one_letter_code
_entity_poly.pdbx_strand_id
1 'polypeptide(L)'
;MSKKTWLMLFLPLLLFAQYRGERVVEKSFEPADYFFRSYYLNPYNLKDFGQAAAGLLDNPFLNLRLNPAALRPDSSRNTFVYLDFRGDREEIVPYGGYRPFLYNSYDRAAVVIDPRWYSTVVTQPQPIFSLGLLLYPFGKSVQLSATWQVLYRVGPYFQTPAWIYNARYGYDYAGRAMVSADVPVVDRRGGDDEMIDFGQRASAFLSWALSSRWQAGVGANWVLNRREGVYGRFYNPPYSTSEEQTLQYNRSYREKYQDYGHSDISAGLLYRREEIGEAGVSLGYLKGKVKQRYALGDSSLYDNRPGSEPDNWYFSYRRNRENQNWRHDGQVWHGTLHFTLNLAPQRRLRGYYTYRQTQIELTNSSVIFDTSRYASHSNNAWYDSQYLSWSVVDDQRKGSGKKKRYEHEAQLSLLLNETARTQIYLGLYFKRSRMEIISREPALVNNRSYYYHYFHNYEQDKTHIYTNRYRLYEDKELEWIYTAWRQTVQIPVMLRFKLGENWHLMLSANKIWRLWRIEDQTTAYFTVRRKEHNGTVDEETYFGERYREPDRTFSENYVQVLCGLDVDVSEHFKVRMLVDPEAEPDLHVAEWWLAFELSL
;
A
#
# COMPACT_ATOMS: atom_id res chain seq x y z
N MET A 1 34.16 34.82 13.63
CA MET A 1 33.35 34.46 12.44
C MET A 1 31.92 34.93 12.65
N SER A 2 31.31 35.59 11.66
CA SER A 2 29.95 36.12 11.79
C SER A 2 28.89 35.02 11.59
N LYS A 3 27.68 35.18 12.14
CA LYS A 3 26.55 34.26 11.87
C LYS A 3 26.25 34.07 10.37
N LYS A 4 26.52 35.08 9.53
CA LYS A 4 26.40 34.99 8.07
C LYS A 4 27.43 34.04 7.45
N THR A 5 28.62 33.96 8.03
CA THR A 5 29.69 33.03 7.61
C THR A 5 29.30 31.58 7.91
N TRP A 6 28.66 31.32 9.05
CA TRP A 6 28.09 30.00 9.35
C TRP A 6 26.96 29.63 8.39
N LEU A 7 26.01 30.54 8.13
CA LEU A 7 24.90 30.27 7.22
C LEU A 7 25.37 29.95 5.79
N MET A 8 26.40 30.64 5.28
CA MET A 8 27.01 30.37 3.98
C MET A 8 27.81 29.06 3.94
N LEU A 9 28.44 28.64 5.04
CA LEU A 9 29.10 27.34 5.14
C LEU A 9 28.11 26.17 5.20
N PHE A 10 26.90 26.41 5.73
CA PHE A 10 25.82 25.40 5.79
C PHE A 10 24.87 25.42 4.59
N LEU A 11 24.85 26.48 3.78
CA LEU A 11 24.01 26.58 2.57
C LEU A 11 24.25 25.48 1.52
N PRO A 12 25.50 25.01 1.27
CA PRO A 12 25.73 23.84 0.44
C PRO A 12 25.00 22.60 0.99
N LEU A 13 25.02 22.39 2.32
CA LEU A 13 24.35 21.29 3.01
C LEU A 13 22.82 21.35 2.90
N LEU A 14 22.24 22.50 2.56
CA LEU A 14 20.79 22.72 2.45
C LEU A 14 20.27 22.67 1.00
N LEU A 15 21.13 22.63 -0.02
CA LEU A 15 20.75 22.71 -1.44
C LEU A 15 21.16 21.50 -2.28
N PHE A 16 21.52 20.38 -1.65
CA PHE A 16 21.85 19.17 -2.39
C PHE A 16 20.58 18.50 -2.96
N ALA A 17 20.65 18.12 -4.23
CA ALA A 17 19.81 17.06 -4.79
C ALA A 17 19.73 15.91 -3.77
N GLN A 18 18.52 15.47 -3.44
CA GLN A 18 18.25 14.61 -2.28
C GLN A 18 18.92 13.24 -2.46
N TYR A 19 20.16 13.10 -2.01
CA TYR A 19 20.88 11.83 -2.03
C TYR A 19 20.44 10.96 -0.86
N ARG A 20 19.77 9.85 -1.16
CA ARG A 20 19.40 8.80 -0.19
C ARG A 20 20.34 7.61 -0.36
N GLY A 21 21.61 7.80 -0.02
CA GLY A 21 22.69 6.92 -0.45
C GLY A 21 22.56 5.45 -0.04
N GLU A 22 21.97 5.19 1.12
CA GLU A 22 22.01 3.87 1.76
C GLU A 22 20.64 3.19 1.78
N ARG A 23 19.59 3.82 1.22
CA ARG A 23 18.24 3.22 1.15
C ARG A 23 18.14 2.35 -0.09
N VAL A 24 18.06 1.03 0.07
CA VAL A 24 17.80 0.11 -1.07
C VAL A 24 16.43 0.34 -1.72
N VAL A 25 16.32 0.02 -3.01
CA VAL A 25 15.11 0.20 -3.83
C VAL A 25 13.95 -0.65 -3.32
N GLU A 26 14.22 -1.85 -2.79
CA GLU A 26 13.17 -2.74 -2.24
C GLU A 26 12.39 -2.09 -1.07
N LYS A 27 12.99 -1.16 -0.30
CA LYS A 27 12.31 -0.45 0.79
C LYS A 27 11.16 0.45 0.31
N SER A 28 11.08 0.72 -0.99
CA SER A 28 10.03 1.54 -1.61
C SER A 28 8.95 0.72 -2.34
N PHE A 29 9.06 -0.62 -2.34
CA PHE A 29 8.02 -1.49 -2.88
C PHE A 29 6.71 -1.32 -2.10
N GLU A 30 5.58 -1.17 -2.77
CA GLU A 30 4.27 -1.02 -2.13
C GLU A 30 3.63 -2.41 -1.89
N PRO A 31 3.60 -2.96 -0.67
CA PRO A 31 3.04 -4.29 -0.45
C PRO A 31 1.51 -4.28 -0.56
N ALA A 32 0.94 -5.39 -1.02
CA ALA A 32 -0.49 -5.64 -1.01
C ALA A 32 -0.85 -6.91 -0.23
N ASP A 33 -1.96 -6.91 0.49
CA ASP A 33 -2.41 -8.05 1.30
C ASP A 33 -2.79 -9.27 0.44
N TYR A 34 -3.30 -9.08 -0.77
CA TYR A 34 -3.60 -10.18 -1.69
C TYR A 34 -2.37 -10.77 -2.40
N PHE A 35 -1.18 -10.16 -2.28
CA PHE A 35 0.03 -10.73 -2.88
C PHE A 35 0.40 -12.06 -2.22
N PHE A 36 0.48 -13.08 -3.06
CA PHE A 36 0.89 -14.45 -2.73
C PHE A 36 0.05 -15.00 -1.57
N ARG A 37 -1.28 -14.83 -1.65
CA ARG A 37 -2.28 -15.42 -0.76
C ARG A 37 -3.39 -16.06 -1.57
N SER A 38 -3.80 -17.27 -1.17
CA SER A 38 -4.94 -17.96 -1.77
C SER A 38 -6.21 -17.12 -1.64
N TYR A 39 -6.96 -17.05 -2.73
CA TYR A 39 -8.26 -16.42 -2.78
C TYR A 39 -9.37 -17.39 -2.37
N TYR A 40 -10.38 -16.86 -1.66
CA TYR A 40 -11.65 -17.53 -1.41
C TYR A 40 -12.73 -16.46 -1.18
N LEU A 41 -13.98 -16.79 -1.49
CA LEU A 41 -15.12 -15.95 -1.17
C LEU A 41 -15.42 -16.03 0.32
N ASN A 42 -15.35 -14.90 1.01
CA ASN A 42 -15.71 -14.80 2.42
C ASN A 42 -16.95 -13.89 2.58
N PRO A 43 -18.13 -14.47 2.89
CA PRO A 43 -19.36 -13.72 3.12
C PRO A 43 -19.39 -12.87 4.40
N TYR A 44 -18.34 -12.94 5.23
CA TYR A 44 -18.23 -12.25 6.51
C TYR A 44 -16.87 -11.54 6.70
N ASN A 45 -16.17 -11.19 5.61
CA ASN A 45 -14.86 -10.53 5.62
C ASN A 45 -14.91 -9.00 5.84
N LEU A 46 -15.71 -8.55 6.81
CA LEU A 46 -15.68 -7.17 7.30
C LEU A 46 -14.47 -6.98 8.21
N LYS A 47 -13.54 -6.12 7.79
CA LYS A 47 -12.26 -5.81 8.46
C LYS A 47 -11.58 -7.07 9.04
N ASP A 48 -11.31 -7.10 10.34
CA ASP A 48 -10.51 -8.14 10.98
C ASP A 48 -11.30 -9.36 11.44
N PHE A 49 -12.63 -9.23 11.52
CA PHE A 49 -13.53 -10.36 11.77
C PHE A 49 -13.40 -11.44 10.69
N GLY A 50 -13.16 -11.04 9.44
CA GLY A 50 -12.99 -11.94 8.30
C GLY A 50 -11.93 -13.02 8.50
N GLN A 51 -10.87 -12.72 9.25
CA GLN A 51 -9.78 -13.65 9.48
C GLN A 51 -10.22 -14.86 10.31
N ALA A 52 -11.09 -14.64 11.29
CA ALA A 52 -11.59 -15.68 12.20
C ALA A 52 -12.92 -16.30 11.76
N ALA A 53 -13.56 -15.81 10.68
CA ALA A 53 -14.85 -16.30 10.23
C ALA A 53 -14.80 -17.78 9.81
N ALA A 54 -13.75 -18.23 9.12
CA ALA A 54 -13.71 -19.55 8.47
C ALA A 54 -13.81 -20.74 9.44
N GLY A 55 -13.20 -20.64 10.62
CA GLY A 55 -13.34 -21.67 11.66
C GLY A 55 -14.55 -21.45 12.57
N LEU A 56 -15.08 -20.23 12.64
CA LEU A 56 -16.18 -19.88 13.54
C LEU A 56 -17.54 -20.25 12.93
N LEU A 57 -17.77 -19.88 11.68
CA LEU A 57 -19.05 -19.96 11.00
C LEU A 57 -19.11 -21.13 10.04
N ASP A 58 -20.27 -21.78 10.02
CA ASP A 58 -20.51 -22.93 9.16
C ASP A 58 -21.17 -22.46 7.85
N ASN A 59 -20.34 -22.10 6.88
CA ASN A 59 -20.77 -21.58 5.59
C ASN A 59 -20.01 -22.31 4.46
N PRO A 60 -20.67 -22.68 3.35
CA PRO A 60 -20.03 -23.48 2.30
C PRO A 60 -18.80 -22.81 1.69
N PHE A 61 -18.81 -21.50 1.45
CA PHE A 61 -17.65 -20.80 0.87
C PHE A 61 -16.49 -20.67 1.86
N LEU A 62 -16.79 -20.53 3.15
CA LEU A 62 -15.78 -20.55 4.21
C LEU A 62 -15.14 -21.93 4.37
N ASN A 63 -15.93 -22.99 4.24
CA ASN A 63 -15.45 -24.36 4.36
C ASN A 63 -14.52 -24.73 3.17
N LEU A 64 -14.81 -24.22 1.96
CA LEU A 64 -13.95 -24.38 0.78
C LEU A 64 -12.53 -23.81 0.96
N ARG A 65 -12.38 -22.74 1.75
CA ARG A 65 -11.07 -22.20 2.13
C ARG A 65 -10.24 -23.24 2.90
N LEU A 66 -10.89 -24.02 3.76
CA LEU A 66 -10.22 -25.00 4.63
C LEU A 66 -9.90 -26.28 3.87
N ASN A 67 -10.83 -26.75 3.03
CA ASN A 67 -10.63 -27.95 2.23
C ASN A 67 -11.55 -27.95 0.99
N PRO A 68 -11.02 -28.16 -0.23
CA PRO A 68 -11.84 -28.22 -1.44
C PRO A 68 -12.85 -29.39 -1.46
N ALA A 69 -12.66 -30.41 -0.63
CA ALA A 69 -13.59 -31.52 -0.45
C ALA A 69 -14.76 -31.19 0.50
N ALA A 70 -14.72 -30.05 1.21
CA ALA A 70 -15.73 -29.66 2.20
C ALA A 70 -17.00 -29.02 1.60
N LEU A 71 -17.34 -29.40 0.36
CA LEU A 71 -18.64 -29.10 -0.20
C LEU A 71 -19.69 -29.99 0.50
N ARG A 72 -20.61 -29.33 1.21
CA ARG A 72 -21.67 -30.04 1.92
C ARG A 72 -22.78 -30.41 0.93
N PRO A 73 -23.16 -31.69 0.85
CA PRO A 73 -24.35 -32.08 0.12
C PRO A 73 -25.57 -31.55 0.87
N ASP A 74 -26.22 -30.52 0.33
CA ASP A 74 -27.62 -30.26 0.66
C ASP A 74 -28.46 -31.09 -0.30
N SER A 75 -29.02 -32.21 0.17
CA SER A 75 -29.84 -33.07 -0.69
C SER A 75 -31.20 -32.51 -1.05
N SER A 76 -31.59 -31.37 -0.46
CA SER A 76 -32.89 -30.75 -0.71
C SER A 76 -32.84 -29.70 -1.82
N ARG A 77 -31.65 -29.22 -2.20
CA ARG A 77 -31.44 -28.09 -3.11
C ARG A 77 -30.41 -28.45 -4.16
N ASN A 78 -30.76 -28.27 -5.43
CA ASN A 78 -29.88 -28.59 -6.56
C ASN A 78 -28.92 -27.44 -6.88
N THR A 79 -29.26 -26.21 -6.47
CA THR A 79 -28.44 -25.03 -6.76
C THR A 79 -28.51 -24.05 -5.61
N PHE A 80 -27.36 -23.48 -5.25
CA PHE A 80 -27.27 -22.33 -4.34
C PHE A 80 -26.50 -21.20 -5.01
N VAL A 81 -27.12 -20.02 -5.04
CA VAL A 81 -26.56 -18.78 -5.60
C VAL A 81 -26.37 -17.79 -4.46
N TYR A 82 -25.19 -17.19 -4.41
CA TYR A 82 -24.84 -16.11 -3.51
C TYR A 82 -24.44 -14.88 -4.32
N LEU A 83 -24.99 -13.74 -3.97
CA LEU A 83 -24.63 -12.46 -4.55
C LEU A 83 -24.39 -11.48 -3.40
N ASP A 84 -23.35 -10.66 -3.48
CA ASP A 84 -23.20 -9.53 -2.55
C ASP A 84 -22.75 -8.26 -3.23
N PHE A 85 -23.13 -7.15 -2.61
CA PHE A 85 -22.64 -5.81 -2.85
C PHE A 85 -22.01 -5.31 -1.56
N ARG A 86 -20.86 -4.62 -1.69
CA ARG A 86 -20.09 -4.16 -0.55
C ARG A 86 -19.76 -2.69 -0.74
N GLY A 87 -19.91 -1.92 0.33
CA GLY A 87 -19.28 -0.60 0.42
C GLY A 87 -17.78 -0.77 0.63
N ASP A 88 -17.00 0.09 -0.02
CA ASP A 88 -15.60 0.28 0.38
C ASP A 88 -15.57 0.82 1.81
N ARG A 89 -14.51 0.47 2.53
CA ARG A 89 -14.32 0.95 3.90
C ARG A 89 -14.02 2.45 3.89
N GLU A 90 -14.78 3.21 4.67
CA GLU A 90 -14.45 4.60 4.97
C GLU A 90 -13.36 4.62 6.04
N GLU A 91 -12.19 5.17 5.69
CA GLU A 91 -11.17 5.49 6.68
C GLU A 91 -11.25 6.97 7.03
N ILE A 92 -11.39 7.26 8.32
CA ILE A 92 -11.23 8.62 8.81
C ILE A 92 -9.75 8.94 8.71
N VAL A 93 -9.36 9.61 7.64
CA VAL A 93 -8.03 10.20 7.52
C VAL A 93 -7.89 11.17 8.69
N PRO A 94 -7.00 10.92 9.67
CA PRO A 94 -6.89 11.80 10.82
C PRO A 94 -6.51 13.19 10.31
N TYR A 95 -7.48 14.10 10.35
CA TYR A 95 -7.31 15.53 10.08
C TYR A 95 -6.56 16.24 11.22
N GLY A 96 -5.76 15.49 11.99
CA GLY A 96 -5.04 15.95 13.17
C GLY A 96 -3.80 16.75 12.80
N GLY A 97 -3.98 18.06 12.56
CA GLY A 97 -2.90 19.04 12.61
C GLY A 97 -2.69 19.89 11.35
N TYR A 98 -3.52 19.78 10.33
CA TYR A 98 -3.32 20.54 9.09
C TYR A 98 -3.92 21.94 9.19
N ARG A 99 -3.10 22.92 9.55
CA ARG A 99 -3.42 24.32 9.28
C ARG A 99 -3.09 24.62 7.81
N PRO A 100 -4.05 25.05 6.97
CA PRO A 100 -3.70 25.63 5.68
C PRO A 100 -2.69 26.76 5.92
N PHE A 101 -1.60 26.77 5.14
CA PHE A 101 -0.68 27.89 5.15
C PHE A 101 -1.46 29.14 4.74
N LEU A 102 -1.62 30.08 5.67
CA LEU A 102 -2.01 31.44 5.32
C LEU A 102 -0.83 32.04 4.56
N TYR A 103 -0.99 32.23 3.25
CA TYR A 103 -0.10 33.06 2.45
C TYR A 103 -0.16 34.48 3.00
N ASN A 104 0.69 34.79 3.98
CA ASN A 104 1.00 36.17 4.29
C ASN A 104 2.06 36.61 3.29
N SER A 105 1.82 37.72 2.59
CA SER A 105 2.59 38.22 1.44
C SER A 105 4.07 38.54 1.72
N TYR A 106 4.54 38.34 2.96
CA TYR A 106 5.88 38.64 3.42
C TYR A 106 6.78 37.41 3.64
N ASP A 107 6.25 36.18 3.71
CA ASP A 107 7.05 34.97 3.92
C ASP A 107 7.41 34.28 2.59
N ARG A 108 8.39 34.84 1.88
CA ARG A 108 8.86 34.35 0.56
C ARG A 108 9.66 33.03 0.57
N ALA A 109 9.69 32.29 1.67
CA ALA A 109 10.44 31.04 1.76
C ALA A 109 9.72 29.97 2.60
N ALA A 110 8.55 29.53 2.15
CA ALA A 110 7.93 28.32 2.68
C ALA A 110 8.23 27.14 1.75
N VAL A 111 8.95 26.15 2.26
CA VAL A 111 9.17 24.87 1.57
C VAL A 111 7.82 24.18 1.45
N VAL A 112 7.29 24.05 0.22
CA VAL A 112 6.17 23.14 -0.04
C VAL A 112 6.64 21.76 0.36
N ILE A 113 6.09 21.23 1.45
CA ILE A 113 6.42 19.88 1.90
C ILE A 113 6.00 18.93 0.78
N ASP A 114 6.95 18.08 0.36
CA ASP A 114 6.75 17.21 -0.77
C ASP A 114 5.60 16.22 -0.50
N PRO A 115 4.61 16.08 -1.39
CA PRO A 115 3.52 15.12 -1.30
C PRO A 115 3.98 13.67 -0.98
N ARG A 116 5.23 13.32 -1.31
CA ARG A 116 5.85 12.02 -0.98
C ARG A 116 5.96 11.75 0.52
N TRP A 117 5.94 12.77 1.37
CA TRP A 117 6.02 12.62 2.83
C TRP A 117 4.66 12.23 3.43
N TYR A 118 3.61 12.30 2.60
CA TYR A 118 2.22 11.96 2.92
C TYR A 118 1.78 10.66 2.26
N SER A 119 2.71 9.83 1.75
CA SER A 119 2.39 8.49 1.25
C SER A 119 2.07 7.59 2.45
N THR A 120 0.84 7.72 2.93
CA THR A 120 0.20 6.83 3.89
C THR A 120 0.01 5.44 3.29
N VAL A 121 -0.21 4.47 4.18
CA VAL A 121 -0.62 3.12 3.82
C VAL A 121 -1.99 3.23 3.13
N VAL A 122 -2.05 2.88 1.85
CA VAL A 122 -3.31 2.88 1.10
C VAL A 122 -4.05 1.58 1.40
N THR A 123 -5.25 1.69 1.98
CA THR A 123 -6.16 0.56 2.15
C THR A 123 -6.46 -0.09 0.81
N GLN A 124 -6.63 -1.40 0.79
CA GLN A 124 -6.97 -2.11 -0.44
C GLN A 124 -8.47 -1.98 -0.73
N PRO A 125 -8.89 -1.92 -2.01
CA PRO A 125 -10.31 -1.91 -2.30
C PRO A 125 -10.95 -3.23 -1.88
N GLN A 126 -12.19 -3.15 -1.43
CA GLN A 126 -13.03 -4.34 -1.25
C GLN A 126 -13.65 -4.71 -2.61
N PRO A 127 -14.12 -5.96 -2.77
CA PRO A 127 -14.91 -6.33 -3.92
C PRO A 127 -16.21 -5.52 -3.95
N ILE A 128 -16.49 -4.80 -5.03
CA ILE A 128 -17.78 -4.09 -5.21
C ILE A 128 -18.94 -5.07 -5.46
N PHE A 129 -18.59 -6.27 -5.94
CA PHE A 129 -19.51 -7.32 -6.30
C PHE A 129 -18.88 -8.70 -6.06
N SER A 130 -19.65 -9.62 -5.49
CA SER A 130 -19.31 -11.03 -5.43
C SER A 130 -20.45 -11.90 -5.93
N LEU A 131 -20.08 -12.96 -6.66
CA LEU A 131 -20.95 -14.05 -7.07
C LEU A 131 -20.37 -15.37 -6.55
N GLY A 132 -21.22 -16.20 -5.96
CA GLY A 132 -20.92 -17.57 -5.60
C GLY A 132 -22.01 -18.50 -6.14
N LEU A 133 -21.59 -19.65 -6.65
CA LEU A 133 -22.45 -20.68 -7.18
C LEU A 133 -22.05 -22.03 -6.60
N LEU A 134 -23.04 -22.82 -6.20
CA LEU A 134 -22.91 -24.22 -5.79
C LEU A 134 -23.92 -25.03 -6.58
N LEU A 135 -23.46 -26.08 -7.26
CA LEU A 135 -24.28 -26.97 -8.07
C LEU A 135 -24.11 -28.42 -7.62
N TYR A 136 -25.21 -29.16 -7.66
CA TYR A 136 -25.26 -30.60 -7.33
C TYR A 136 -25.74 -31.41 -8.56
N PRO A 137 -25.01 -31.38 -9.69
CA PRO A 137 -25.50 -31.90 -10.98
C PRO A 137 -25.78 -33.40 -10.98
N PHE A 138 -25.15 -34.16 -10.07
CA PHE A 138 -25.31 -35.61 -9.93
C PHE A 138 -25.67 -35.98 -8.48
N GLY A 139 -26.49 -35.16 -7.83
CA GLY A 139 -26.88 -35.34 -6.43
C GLY A 139 -25.68 -35.26 -5.47
N LYS A 140 -25.59 -36.19 -4.52
CA LYS A 140 -24.52 -36.19 -3.49
C LYS A 140 -23.14 -36.57 -4.02
N SER A 141 -23.06 -37.19 -5.21
CA SER A 141 -21.84 -37.84 -5.70
C SER A 141 -20.81 -36.86 -6.24
N VAL A 142 -21.25 -35.77 -6.88
CA VAL A 142 -20.37 -34.76 -7.49
C VAL A 142 -20.95 -33.37 -7.23
N GLN A 143 -20.10 -32.46 -6.77
CA GLN A 143 -20.48 -31.11 -6.35
C GLN A 143 -19.52 -30.13 -7.00
N LEU A 144 -20.07 -29.06 -7.56
CA LEU A 144 -19.30 -28.00 -8.21
C LEU A 144 -19.54 -26.68 -7.50
N SER A 145 -18.47 -25.91 -7.31
CA SER A 145 -18.57 -24.53 -6.86
C SER A 145 -17.79 -23.61 -7.77
N ALA A 146 -18.31 -22.41 -7.99
CA ALA A 146 -17.57 -21.34 -8.61
C ALA A 146 -17.80 -20.03 -7.85
N THR A 147 -16.78 -19.18 -7.79
CA THR A 147 -16.94 -17.82 -7.26
C THR A 147 -16.24 -16.82 -8.16
N TRP A 148 -16.76 -15.60 -8.18
CA TRP A 148 -16.17 -14.49 -8.92
C TRP A 148 -16.38 -13.19 -8.13
N GLN A 149 -15.34 -12.37 -8.06
CA GLN A 149 -15.34 -11.09 -7.39
C GLN A 149 -14.71 -10.03 -8.29
N VAL A 150 -15.34 -8.86 -8.33
CA VAL A 150 -14.82 -7.69 -9.03
C VAL A 150 -14.41 -6.65 -8.00
N LEU A 151 -13.19 -6.15 -8.13
CA LEU A 151 -12.66 -5.04 -7.36
C LEU A 151 -12.55 -3.85 -8.30
N TYR A 152 -13.10 -2.72 -7.88
CA TYR A 152 -12.96 -1.47 -8.60
C TYR A 152 -13.02 -0.32 -7.61
N ARG A 153 -11.99 0.54 -7.65
CA ARG A 153 -11.98 1.77 -6.88
C ARG A 153 -11.24 2.84 -7.65
N VAL A 154 -11.87 4.00 -7.74
CA VAL A 154 -11.23 5.25 -8.15
C VAL A 154 -11.02 6.05 -6.88
N GLY A 155 -9.77 6.34 -6.54
CA GLY A 155 -9.41 7.15 -5.39
C GLY A 155 -8.36 8.18 -5.77
N PRO A 156 -8.07 9.17 -4.93
CA PRO A 156 -7.08 10.18 -5.26
C PRO A 156 -5.67 9.59 -5.33
N TYR A 157 -4.78 10.20 -6.12
CA TYR A 157 -3.38 9.74 -6.22
C TYR A 157 -2.62 9.86 -4.90
N PHE A 158 -2.92 10.92 -4.12
CA PHE A 158 -2.48 11.08 -2.74
C PHE A 158 -3.68 11.07 -1.80
N GLN A 159 -3.55 10.50 -0.59
CA GLN A 159 -4.63 10.53 0.42
C GLN A 159 -4.86 11.94 1.02
N THR A 160 -3.96 12.88 0.77
CA THR A 160 -4.13 14.28 1.19
C THR A 160 -5.14 14.98 0.26
N PRO A 161 -5.99 15.90 0.76
CA PRO A 161 -6.82 16.73 -0.09
C PRO A 161 -6.00 17.45 -1.17
N ALA A 162 -6.49 17.41 -2.41
CA ALA A 162 -5.81 17.98 -3.56
C ALA A 162 -5.35 19.43 -3.34
N TRP A 163 -6.14 20.24 -2.65
CA TRP A 163 -5.83 21.65 -2.38
C TRP A 163 -4.55 21.87 -1.55
N ILE A 164 -4.11 20.92 -0.73
CA ILE A 164 -2.90 21.05 0.12
C ILE A 164 -1.62 21.04 -0.72
N TYR A 165 -1.57 20.24 -1.79
CA TYR A 165 -0.40 20.19 -2.69
C TYR A 165 -0.64 20.90 -4.03
N ASN A 166 -1.84 21.43 -4.22
CA ASN A 166 -2.25 22.14 -5.43
C ASN A 166 -2.51 23.63 -5.15
N ALA A 167 -1.65 24.26 -4.32
CA ALA A 167 -1.69 25.70 -4.05
C ALA A 167 -1.86 26.49 -5.36
N ARG A 168 -3.03 27.10 -5.53
CA ARG A 168 -3.38 27.96 -6.65
C ARG A 168 -2.89 29.36 -6.31
N TYR A 169 -1.90 29.85 -7.06
CA TYR A 169 -1.50 31.25 -6.95
C TYR A 169 -2.73 32.13 -7.24
N GLY A 170 -3.06 33.04 -6.34
CA GLY A 170 -4.23 33.93 -6.47
C GLY A 170 -5.57 33.35 -6.00
N TYR A 171 -5.60 32.27 -5.21
CA TYR A 171 -6.83 31.76 -4.58
C TYR A 171 -6.62 31.52 -3.08
N ASP A 172 -7.66 31.77 -2.26
CA ASP A 172 -7.65 31.46 -0.84
C ASP A 172 -7.85 29.96 -0.55
N TYR A 173 -7.76 29.57 0.73
CA TYR A 173 -7.94 28.19 1.19
C TYR A 173 -9.36 27.64 0.96
N ALA A 174 -10.33 28.49 0.65
CA ALA A 174 -11.70 28.13 0.28
C ALA A 174 -11.90 28.11 -1.24
N GLY A 175 -10.83 28.27 -2.03
CA GLY A 175 -10.88 28.26 -3.49
C GLY A 175 -11.49 29.54 -4.09
N ARG A 176 -11.60 30.62 -3.33
CA ARG A 176 -12.03 31.93 -3.85
C ARG A 176 -10.84 32.63 -4.49
N ALA A 177 -11.02 33.13 -5.70
CA ALA A 177 -10.01 33.95 -6.34
C ALA A 177 -9.76 35.19 -5.46
N MET A 178 -8.49 35.45 -5.12
CA MET A 178 -8.06 36.66 -4.40
C MET A 178 -8.19 37.93 -5.26
N VAL A 179 -8.61 37.80 -6.53
CA VAL A 179 -8.89 38.92 -7.42
C VAL A 179 -10.19 38.66 -8.18
N SER A 180 -11.21 39.48 -7.94
CA SER A 180 -12.44 39.55 -8.73
C SER A 180 -12.17 40.34 -10.01
N ALA A 181 -11.86 39.64 -11.10
CA ALA A 181 -11.86 40.22 -12.44
C ALA A 181 -12.46 39.22 -13.42
N ASP A 182 -13.31 39.71 -14.33
CA ASP A 182 -13.84 38.95 -15.47
C ASP A 182 -12.69 38.59 -16.41
N VAL A 183 -12.05 37.46 -16.14
CA VAL A 183 -10.98 36.91 -16.98
C VAL A 183 -11.45 35.53 -17.48
N PRO A 184 -11.36 35.24 -18.78
CA PRO A 184 -11.77 33.94 -19.32
C PRO A 184 -11.00 32.80 -18.65
N VAL A 185 -11.73 31.85 -18.09
CA VAL A 185 -11.19 30.67 -17.43
C VAL A 185 -10.90 29.61 -18.50
N VAL A 186 -9.63 29.32 -18.71
CA VAL A 186 -9.16 28.19 -19.53
C VAL A 186 -8.56 27.17 -18.57
N ASP A 187 -8.98 25.91 -18.63
CA ASP A 187 -8.42 24.84 -17.81
C ASP A 187 -6.96 24.56 -18.20
N ARG A 188 -6.03 24.94 -17.32
CA ARG A 188 -4.57 24.82 -17.55
C ARG A 188 -3.94 23.58 -16.96
N ARG A 189 -4.75 22.71 -16.36
CA ARG A 189 -4.30 21.53 -15.62
C ARG A 189 -5.02 20.31 -16.21
N GLY A 190 -4.22 19.36 -16.69
CA GLY A 190 -4.67 18.05 -17.13
C GLY A 190 -3.82 16.99 -16.44
N GLY A 191 -4.50 15.98 -15.90
CA GLY A 191 -3.93 14.89 -15.14
C GLY A 191 -5.04 14.35 -14.26
N ASP A 192 -5.38 13.08 -14.45
CA ASP A 192 -6.31 12.38 -13.56
C ASP A 192 -5.56 12.22 -12.24
N ASP A 193 -5.85 13.07 -11.24
CA ASP A 193 -5.31 12.95 -9.87
C ASP A 193 -5.93 11.75 -9.15
N GLU A 194 -6.07 10.66 -9.89
CA GLU A 194 -6.82 9.47 -9.58
C GLU A 194 -5.89 8.27 -9.75
N MET A 195 -6.01 7.35 -8.80
CA MET A 195 -5.51 6.00 -8.88
C MET A 195 -6.71 5.10 -9.12
N ILE A 196 -6.65 4.35 -10.21
CA ILE A 196 -7.61 3.33 -10.55
C ILE A 196 -7.04 2.01 -10.07
N ASP A 197 -7.76 1.35 -9.17
CA ASP A 197 -7.48 -0.02 -8.75
C ASP A 197 -8.58 -0.92 -9.31
N PHE A 198 -8.20 -1.87 -10.15
CA PHE A 198 -9.10 -2.83 -10.75
C PHE A 198 -8.57 -4.25 -10.54
N GLY A 199 -9.44 -5.16 -10.16
CA GLY A 199 -9.07 -6.56 -10.02
C GLY A 199 -10.21 -7.50 -10.21
N GLN A 200 -9.86 -8.74 -10.53
CA GLN A 200 -10.79 -9.85 -10.60
C GLN A 200 -10.22 -11.01 -9.80
N ARG A 201 -11.10 -11.68 -9.06
CA ARG A 201 -10.77 -12.91 -8.34
C ARG A 201 -11.78 -13.96 -8.72
N ALA A 202 -11.31 -15.15 -9.06
CA ALA A 202 -12.18 -16.25 -9.44
C ALA A 202 -11.71 -17.53 -8.77
N SER A 203 -12.64 -18.42 -8.48
CA SER A 203 -12.32 -19.76 -8.02
C SER A 203 -13.30 -20.78 -8.54
N ALA A 204 -12.84 -22.01 -8.68
CA ALA A 204 -13.64 -23.16 -9.04
C ALA A 204 -13.23 -24.36 -8.20
N PHE A 205 -14.21 -25.12 -7.72
CA PHE A 205 -14.00 -26.30 -6.90
C PHE A 205 -14.84 -27.46 -7.42
N LEU A 206 -14.27 -28.64 -7.35
CA LEU A 206 -14.93 -29.90 -7.67
C LEU A 206 -14.73 -30.84 -6.50
N SER A 207 -15.83 -31.36 -5.92
CA SER A 207 -15.78 -32.41 -4.90
C SER A 207 -16.57 -33.62 -5.35
N TRP A 208 -16.09 -34.81 -4.97
CA TRP A 208 -16.77 -36.06 -5.25
C TRP A 208 -16.71 -37.02 -4.07
N ALA A 209 -17.77 -37.81 -3.90
CA ALA A 209 -17.85 -38.84 -2.88
C ALA A 209 -17.11 -40.10 -3.34
N LEU A 210 -16.08 -40.53 -2.58
CA LEU A 210 -15.38 -41.79 -2.79
C LEU A 210 -16.13 -42.96 -2.13
N SER A 211 -16.81 -42.68 -1.03
CA SER A 211 -17.69 -43.62 -0.32
C SER A 211 -18.70 -42.84 0.53
N SER A 212 -19.51 -43.52 1.34
CA SER A 212 -20.42 -42.86 2.30
C SER A 212 -19.70 -42.04 3.38
N ARG A 213 -18.39 -42.26 3.58
CA ARG A 213 -17.59 -41.58 4.61
C ARG A 213 -16.46 -40.73 4.07
N TRP A 214 -16.05 -40.94 2.82
CA TRP A 214 -14.90 -40.27 2.23
C TRP A 214 -15.30 -39.38 1.07
N GLN A 215 -14.83 -38.13 1.11
CA GLN A 215 -14.98 -37.14 0.05
C GLN A 215 -13.60 -36.65 -0.36
N ALA A 216 -13.38 -36.50 -1.66
CA ALA A 216 -12.20 -35.84 -2.20
C ALA A 216 -12.62 -34.56 -2.94
N GLY A 217 -11.67 -33.65 -3.13
CA GLY A 217 -11.92 -32.44 -3.89
C GLY A 217 -10.66 -31.78 -4.39
N VAL A 218 -10.82 -31.01 -5.46
CA VAL A 218 -9.80 -30.15 -6.05
C VAL A 218 -10.35 -28.73 -6.19
N GLY A 219 -9.48 -27.74 -6.07
CA GLY A 219 -9.80 -26.34 -6.22
C GLY A 219 -8.76 -25.61 -7.04
N ALA A 220 -9.20 -24.64 -7.83
CA ALA A 220 -8.34 -23.72 -8.56
C ALA A 220 -8.81 -22.29 -8.32
N ASN A 221 -7.88 -21.38 -8.05
CA ASN A 221 -8.15 -19.97 -7.79
C ASN A 221 -7.25 -19.09 -8.67
N TRP A 222 -7.77 -17.94 -9.08
CA TRP A 222 -7.05 -16.94 -9.86
C TRP A 222 -7.29 -15.56 -9.27
N VAL A 223 -6.23 -14.76 -9.21
CA VAL A 223 -6.31 -13.34 -8.84
C VAL A 223 -5.55 -12.55 -9.87
N LEU A 224 -6.21 -11.53 -10.42
CA LEU A 224 -5.63 -10.53 -11.30
C LEU A 224 -5.91 -9.16 -10.70
N ASN A 225 -4.91 -8.30 -10.61
CA ASN A 225 -5.09 -6.94 -10.14
C ASN A 225 -4.14 -6.00 -10.89
N ARG A 226 -4.66 -4.85 -11.29
CA ARG A 226 -3.93 -3.74 -11.87
C ARG A 226 -4.28 -2.49 -11.08
N ARG A 227 -3.27 -1.74 -10.69
CA ARG A 227 -3.41 -0.44 -10.05
C ARG A 227 -2.53 0.56 -10.77
N GLU A 228 -3.11 1.64 -11.25
CA GLU A 228 -2.38 2.66 -11.98
C GLU A 228 -2.93 4.05 -11.72
N GLY A 229 -2.08 5.05 -11.92
CA GLY A 229 -2.49 6.43 -11.84
C GLY A 229 -1.34 7.34 -12.21
N VAL A 230 -1.71 8.55 -12.62
CA VAL A 230 -0.78 9.54 -13.15
C VAL A 230 -1.07 10.88 -12.50
N TYR A 231 -0.20 11.30 -11.62
CA TYR A 231 -0.23 12.66 -11.12
C TYR A 231 0.52 13.60 -12.07
N GLY A 232 -0.19 14.57 -12.61
CA GLY A 232 0.36 15.63 -13.45
C GLY A 232 0.07 17.01 -12.88
N ARG A 233 1.11 17.80 -12.62
CA ARG A 233 0.99 19.24 -12.34
C ARG A 233 1.73 20.01 -13.41
N PHE A 234 0.97 20.75 -14.21
CA PHE A 234 1.49 21.64 -15.24
C PHE A 234 1.12 23.07 -14.86
N TYR A 235 2.12 23.92 -14.75
CA TYR A 235 1.92 25.36 -14.56
C TYR A 235 2.59 26.11 -15.70
N ASN A 236 1.77 26.82 -16.48
CA ASN A 236 2.20 27.69 -17.56
C ASN A 236 1.46 29.05 -17.45
N PRO A 237 2.14 30.17 -17.14
CA PRO A 237 1.49 31.46 -16.94
C PRO A 237 0.90 32.04 -18.26
N PRO A 238 -0.26 32.73 -18.23
CA PRO A 238 -0.94 33.22 -19.44
C PRO A 238 -0.38 34.46 -20.14
N TYR A 239 0.30 35.37 -19.43
CA TYR A 239 0.51 36.73 -19.94
C TYR A 239 1.96 37.15 -19.73
N SER A 240 2.76 37.11 -20.80
CA SER A 240 3.98 37.90 -20.93
C SER A 240 3.67 39.11 -21.82
N THR A 241 2.94 40.09 -21.28
CA THR A 241 2.46 41.24 -22.04
C THR A 241 2.75 42.55 -21.30
N SER A 242 4.04 42.84 -21.03
CA SER A 242 4.66 44.19 -21.14
C SER A 242 6.03 44.28 -20.40
N GLU A 243 7.06 44.60 -21.20
CA GLU A 243 8.38 45.24 -21.01
C GLU A 243 9.44 44.90 -19.92
N GLU A 244 9.22 44.20 -18.78
CA GLU A 244 10.35 43.94 -17.83
C GLU A 244 10.49 42.46 -17.35
N GLN A 245 10.52 41.54 -18.34
CA GLN A 245 10.45 40.06 -18.42
C GLN A 245 10.56 39.13 -17.18
N THR A 246 9.59 38.21 -17.05
CA THR A 246 9.46 37.12 -16.06
C THR A 246 9.06 35.80 -16.74
N LEU A 247 9.74 34.66 -16.54
CA LEU A 247 9.37 33.38 -17.17
C LEU A 247 9.50 32.15 -16.25
N GLN A 248 8.36 31.53 -15.89
CA GLN A 248 8.22 30.46 -14.88
C GLN A 248 7.55 29.22 -15.46
N TYR A 249 8.22 28.07 -15.42
CA TYR A 249 7.70 26.80 -15.90
C TYR A 249 7.89 25.73 -14.83
N ASN A 250 6.80 25.04 -14.45
CA ASN A 250 6.85 23.90 -13.55
C ASN A 250 5.98 22.79 -14.14
N ARG A 251 6.63 21.66 -14.45
CA ARG A 251 6.00 20.42 -14.84
C ARG A 251 6.50 19.32 -13.92
N SER A 252 5.61 18.81 -13.10
CA SER A 252 5.81 17.60 -12.32
C SER A 252 4.89 16.52 -12.86
N TYR A 253 5.48 15.36 -13.12
CA TYR A 253 4.81 14.15 -13.57
C TYR A 253 5.23 13.02 -12.65
N ARG A 254 4.27 12.26 -12.18
CA ARG A 254 4.49 11.04 -11.41
C ARG A 254 3.53 9.98 -11.90
N GLU A 255 4.04 8.79 -12.12
CA GLU A 255 3.26 7.65 -12.55
C GLU A 255 3.55 6.48 -11.63
N LYS A 256 2.48 5.82 -11.22
CA LYS A 256 2.54 4.53 -10.55
C LYS A 256 1.81 3.52 -11.39
N TYR A 257 2.42 2.36 -11.54
CA TYR A 257 1.82 1.20 -12.16
C TYR A 257 2.13 -0.03 -11.33
N GLN A 258 1.13 -0.86 -11.10
CA GLN A 258 1.23 -2.13 -10.43
C GLN A 258 0.39 -3.15 -11.20
N ASP A 259 0.96 -4.32 -11.44
CA ASP A 259 0.31 -5.45 -12.08
C ASP A 259 0.62 -6.71 -11.28
N TYR A 260 -0.42 -7.48 -10.98
CA TYR A 260 -0.32 -8.68 -10.19
C TYR A 260 -1.21 -9.78 -10.74
N GLY A 261 -0.64 -10.98 -10.82
CA GLY A 261 -1.38 -12.19 -11.17
C GLY A 261 -0.89 -13.39 -10.38
N HIS A 262 -1.81 -14.26 -9.95
CA HIS A 262 -1.46 -15.61 -9.50
C HIS A 262 -2.52 -16.64 -9.86
N SER A 263 -2.08 -17.90 -9.86
CA SER A 263 -2.93 -19.08 -9.85
C SER A 263 -2.58 -19.93 -8.62
N ASP A 264 -3.59 -20.53 -8.00
CA ASP A 264 -3.45 -21.44 -6.87
C ASP A 264 -4.26 -22.71 -7.13
N ILE A 265 -3.64 -23.88 -6.93
CA ILE A 265 -4.29 -25.17 -7.08
C ILE A 265 -4.20 -25.90 -5.75
N SER A 266 -5.30 -26.52 -5.35
CA SER A 266 -5.38 -27.28 -4.10
C SER A 266 -6.13 -28.60 -4.30
N ALA A 267 -5.79 -29.57 -3.46
CA ALA A 267 -6.49 -30.84 -3.36
C ALA A 267 -6.72 -31.16 -1.88
N GLY A 268 -7.78 -31.91 -1.59
CA GLY A 268 -8.11 -32.28 -0.23
C GLY A 268 -8.94 -33.54 -0.12
N LEU A 269 -8.90 -34.12 1.08
CA LEU A 269 -9.61 -35.31 1.48
C LEU A 269 -10.36 -35.02 2.78
N LEU A 270 -11.60 -35.50 2.86
CA LEU A 270 -12.49 -35.33 3.99
C LEU A 270 -13.05 -36.70 4.42
N TYR A 271 -12.97 -36.98 5.71
CA TYR A 271 -13.62 -38.10 6.36
C TYR A 271 -14.80 -37.58 7.19
N ARG A 272 -15.99 -38.14 6.99
CA ARG A 272 -17.21 -37.76 7.70
C ARG A 272 -17.89 -38.99 8.31
N ARG A 273 -18.29 -38.87 9.57
CA ARG A 273 -19.20 -39.79 10.27
C ARG A 273 -20.20 -38.96 11.06
N GLU A 274 -21.45 -38.94 10.61
CA GLU A 274 -22.49 -38.01 11.10
C GLU A 274 -22.63 -37.96 12.64
N GLU A 275 -22.54 -39.10 13.31
CA GLU A 275 -22.64 -39.20 14.77
C GLU A 275 -21.47 -38.56 15.52
N ILE A 276 -20.27 -38.54 14.94
CA ILE A 276 -19.03 -38.13 15.61
C ILE A 276 -18.58 -36.75 15.11
N GLY A 277 -18.60 -36.54 13.79
CA GLY A 277 -18.09 -35.33 13.16
C GLY A 277 -17.36 -35.59 11.84
N GLU A 278 -16.48 -34.67 11.47
CA GLU A 278 -15.66 -34.72 10.26
C GLU A 278 -14.23 -34.26 10.52
N ALA A 279 -13.29 -34.79 9.74
CA ALA A 279 -11.89 -34.38 9.76
C ALA A 279 -11.35 -34.40 8.33
N GLY A 280 -10.50 -33.44 7.98
CA GLY A 280 -9.95 -33.38 6.63
C GLY A 280 -8.59 -32.71 6.55
N VAL A 281 -7.91 -33.01 5.46
CA VAL A 281 -6.59 -32.48 5.11
C VAL A 281 -6.63 -31.90 3.71
N SER A 282 -5.97 -30.77 3.50
CA SER A 282 -5.74 -30.19 2.17
C SER A 282 -4.30 -29.76 1.99
N LEU A 283 -3.86 -29.76 0.74
CA LEU A 283 -2.57 -29.23 0.30
C LEU A 283 -2.79 -28.38 -0.93
N GLY A 284 -1.98 -27.34 -1.10
CA GLY A 284 -2.04 -26.49 -2.28
C GLY A 284 -0.74 -25.77 -2.60
N TYR A 285 -0.70 -25.25 -3.83
CA TYR A 285 0.44 -24.57 -4.41
C TYR A 285 -0.03 -23.37 -5.23
N LEU A 286 0.50 -22.20 -4.85
CA LEU A 286 0.26 -20.93 -5.53
C LEU A 286 1.53 -20.48 -6.23
N LYS A 287 1.40 -19.99 -7.46
CA LYS A 287 2.46 -19.32 -8.21
C LYS A 287 1.95 -17.99 -8.76
N GLY A 288 2.74 -16.93 -8.57
CA GLY A 288 2.34 -15.59 -8.98
C GLY A 288 3.50 -14.66 -9.30
N LYS A 289 3.17 -13.49 -9.84
CA LYS A 289 4.12 -12.45 -10.23
C LYS A 289 3.55 -11.08 -9.91
N VAL A 290 4.39 -10.22 -9.33
CA VAL A 290 4.10 -8.79 -9.14
C VAL A 290 5.08 -7.99 -10.00
N LYS A 291 4.58 -6.96 -10.69
CA LYS A 291 5.39 -5.91 -11.30
C LYS A 291 4.93 -4.57 -10.77
N GLN A 292 5.87 -3.74 -10.31
CA GLN A 292 5.61 -2.35 -10.00
C GLN A 292 6.57 -1.47 -10.79
N ARG A 293 6.06 -0.33 -11.22
CA ARG A 293 6.85 0.74 -11.83
C ARG A 293 6.47 2.05 -11.19
N TYR A 294 7.49 2.84 -10.89
CA TYR A 294 7.35 4.23 -10.51
C TYR A 294 8.19 5.07 -11.46
N ALA A 295 7.59 6.08 -12.05
CA ALA A 295 8.29 7.07 -12.84
C ALA A 295 7.99 8.46 -12.30
N LEU A 296 9.04 9.24 -12.09
CA LEU A 296 8.94 10.66 -11.78
C LEU A 296 9.72 11.43 -12.81
N GLY A 297 9.08 12.47 -13.33
CA GLY A 297 9.69 13.50 -14.15
C GLY A 297 9.31 14.84 -13.57
N ASP A 298 10.29 15.54 -13.01
CA ASP A 298 10.12 16.91 -12.57
C ASP A 298 11.00 17.81 -13.43
N SER A 299 10.44 18.92 -13.85
CA SER A 299 11.12 19.96 -14.60
C SER A 299 10.61 21.28 -14.07
N SER A 300 11.50 22.13 -13.57
CA SER A 300 11.15 23.50 -13.30
C SER A 300 12.22 24.46 -13.77
N LEU A 301 11.78 25.61 -14.24
CA LEU A 301 12.59 26.68 -14.79
C LEU A 301 11.97 27.99 -14.28
N TYR A 302 12.75 28.92 -13.77
CA TYR A 302 12.29 30.31 -13.62
C TYR A 302 13.40 31.29 -13.94
N ASP A 303 13.10 32.33 -14.71
CA ASP A 303 14.06 33.31 -15.18
C ASP A 303 13.45 34.71 -15.24
N ASN A 304 14.21 35.75 -14.96
CA ASN A 304 13.83 37.14 -15.17
C ASN A 304 15.06 38.01 -15.52
N ARG A 305 15.79 37.63 -16.60
CA ARG A 305 15.79 38.34 -17.92
C ARG A 305 16.60 37.61 -19.03
N PRO A 306 16.08 36.50 -19.63
CA PRO A 306 16.69 35.74 -20.75
C PRO A 306 16.81 36.44 -22.10
N GLY A 307 17.95 37.12 -22.36
CA GLY A 307 18.26 37.82 -23.62
C GLY A 307 19.71 38.37 -23.70
N SER A 308 20.03 39.36 -24.55
CA SER A 308 21.39 39.96 -24.65
C SER A 308 21.60 41.21 -23.79
N GLU A 309 21.03 41.27 -22.58
CA GLU A 309 21.11 42.47 -21.71
C GLU A 309 22.19 42.38 -20.61
N PRO A 310 22.79 43.56 -20.35
CA PRO A 310 23.04 44.10 -19.02
C PRO A 310 21.86 44.88 -18.32
N ASP A 311 21.02 44.29 -17.42
CA ASP A 311 20.77 44.66 -15.98
C ASP A 311 19.67 43.81 -15.26
N ASN A 312 19.95 42.69 -14.56
CA ASN A 312 20.94 41.66 -14.92
C ASN A 312 20.91 40.28 -14.25
N TRP A 313 19.75 39.65 -14.21
CA TRP A 313 19.56 38.20 -14.29
C TRP A 313 19.32 37.35 -13.05
N TYR A 314 18.35 36.46 -13.26
CA TYR A 314 17.98 35.35 -12.41
C TYR A 314 17.71 34.16 -13.32
N PHE A 315 18.28 33.00 -13.09
CA PHE A 315 17.91 31.79 -13.81
C PHE A 315 17.91 30.61 -12.84
N SER A 316 16.85 29.83 -12.87
CA SER A 316 16.68 28.61 -12.11
C SER A 316 16.35 27.51 -13.09
N TYR A 317 17.02 26.38 -13.01
CA TYR A 317 16.64 25.19 -13.78
C TYR A 317 16.86 23.94 -12.96
N ARG A 318 15.81 23.17 -12.79
CA ARG A 318 15.79 21.90 -12.07
C ARG A 318 15.17 20.85 -12.98
N ARG A 319 15.84 19.72 -13.13
CA ARG A 319 15.30 18.54 -13.79
C ARG A 319 15.64 17.33 -12.96
N ASN A 320 14.61 16.64 -12.50
CA ASN A 320 14.72 15.36 -11.82
C ASN A 320 13.99 14.29 -12.62
N ARG A 321 14.64 13.15 -12.82
CA ARG A 321 14.05 11.97 -13.41
C ARG A 321 14.38 10.79 -12.53
N GLU A 322 13.37 10.05 -12.12
CA GLU A 322 13.52 8.83 -11.35
C GLU A 322 12.68 7.76 -12.02
N ASN A 323 13.28 6.60 -12.33
CA ASN A 323 12.55 5.43 -12.78
C ASN A 323 12.93 4.26 -11.89
N GLN A 324 11.94 3.67 -11.26
CA GLN A 324 12.11 2.50 -10.41
C GLN A 324 11.20 1.37 -10.92
N ASN A 325 11.73 0.16 -10.90
CA ASN A 325 10.99 -1.04 -11.27
C ASN A 325 11.24 -2.12 -10.23
N TRP A 326 10.17 -2.82 -9.87
CA TRP A 326 10.21 -4.01 -9.03
C TRP A 326 9.54 -5.15 -9.76
N ARG A 327 10.16 -6.32 -9.73
CA ARG A 327 9.58 -7.56 -10.23
C ARG A 327 9.79 -8.64 -9.19
N HIS A 328 8.70 -9.20 -8.70
CA HIS A 328 8.71 -10.29 -7.73
C HIS A 328 8.07 -11.53 -8.35
N ASP A 329 8.83 -12.61 -8.46
CA ASP A 329 8.35 -13.91 -8.93
C ASP A 329 8.26 -14.85 -7.71
N GLY A 330 7.07 -15.35 -7.36
CA GLY A 330 6.87 -16.02 -6.09
C GLY A 330 6.00 -17.26 -6.13
N GLN A 331 6.23 -18.12 -5.14
CA GLN A 331 5.51 -19.37 -4.93
C GLN A 331 5.14 -19.55 -3.45
N VAL A 332 4.01 -20.22 -3.20
CA VAL A 332 3.54 -20.55 -1.85
C VAL A 332 3.08 -21.98 -1.80
N TRP A 333 3.63 -22.74 -0.87
CA TRP A 333 3.09 -24.03 -0.46
C TRP A 333 2.21 -23.82 0.77
N HIS A 334 1.03 -24.44 0.77
CA HIS A 334 0.14 -24.38 1.92
C HIS A 334 -0.52 -25.72 2.19
N GLY A 335 -0.84 -25.96 3.46
CA GLY A 335 -1.55 -27.16 3.88
C GLY A 335 -2.42 -26.88 5.09
N THR A 336 -3.60 -27.49 5.13
CA THR A 336 -4.58 -27.30 6.20
C THR A 336 -5.05 -28.64 6.75
N LEU A 337 -5.10 -28.74 8.08
CA LEU A 337 -5.82 -29.77 8.82
C LEU A 337 -7.04 -29.11 9.44
N HIS A 338 -8.20 -29.75 9.36
CA HIS A 338 -9.41 -29.24 10.02
C HIS A 338 -10.27 -30.39 10.55
N PHE A 339 -11.11 -30.06 11.53
CA PHE A 339 -12.08 -30.98 12.10
C PHE A 339 -13.32 -30.26 12.61
N THR A 340 -14.40 -31.02 12.71
CA THR A 340 -15.64 -30.68 13.41
C THR A 340 -16.03 -31.89 14.25
N LEU A 341 -16.30 -31.72 15.54
CA LEU A 341 -16.75 -32.76 16.46
C LEU A 341 -18.14 -32.41 17.00
N ASN A 342 -19.05 -33.38 16.95
CA ASN A 342 -20.36 -33.30 17.55
C ASN A 342 -20.27 -33.77 19.01
N LEU A 343 -20.09 -32.83 19.93
CA LEU A 343 -19.97 -33.14 21.36
C LEU A 343 -21.33 -33.52 21.97
N ALA A 344 -22.39 -32.88 21.49
CA ALA A 344 -23.78 -33.13 21.83
C ALA A 344 -24.68 -32.57 20.70
N PRO A 345 -25.99 -32.90 20.63
CA PRO A 345 -26.88 -32.38 19.59
C PRO A 345 -26.89 -30.84 19.48
N GLN A 346 -26.66 -30.14 20.58
CA GLN A 346 -26.63 -28.68 20.67
C GLN A 346 -25.22 -28.09 20.75
N ARG A 347 -24.16 -28.91 20.71
CA ARG A 347 -22.77 -28.45 20.94
C ARG A 347 -21.82 -29.02 19.89
N ARG A 348 -21.15 -28.14 19.15
CA ARG A 348 -20.15 -28.53 18.14
C ARG A 348 -18.83 -27.82 18.39
N LEU A 349 -17.73 -28.58 18.36
CA LEU A 349 -16.38 -28.05 18.42
C LEU A 349 -15.78 -28.10 17.01
N ARG A 350 -15.21 -27.01 16.54
CA ARG A 350 -14.52 -26.96 15.24
C ARG A 350 -13.11 -26.45 15.44
N GLY A 351 -12.19 -26.89 14.60
CA GLY A 351 -10.84 -26.37 14.62
C GLY A 351 -10.12 -26.58 13.32
N TYR A 352 -9.10 -25.76 13.09
CA TYR A 352 -8.18 -25.96 11.99
C TYR A 352 -6.78 -25.46 12.33
N TYR A 353 -5.82 -25.95 11.55
CA TYR A 353 -4.45 -25.48 11.51
C TYR A 353 -3.99 -25.41 10.06
N THR A 354 -3.48 -24.26 9.65
CA THR A 354 -2.90 -24.02 8.33
C THR A 354 -1.44 -23.62 8.48
N TYR A 355 -0.57 -24.24 7.68
CA TYR A 355 0.81 -23.83 7.51
C TYR A 355 1.03 -23.30 6.10
N ARG A 356 1.74 -22.18 5.96
CA ARG A 356 2.13 -21.62 4.65
C ARG A 356 3.62 -21.31 4.62
N GLN A 357 4.27 -21.69 3.53
CA GLN A 357 5.64 -21.33 3.22
C GLN A 357 5.68 -20.55 1.90
N THR A 358 6.10 -19.29 1.95
CA THR A 358 6.23 -18.39 0.81
C THR A 358 7.71 -18.19 0.46
N GLN A 359 8.04 -18.28 -0.82
CA GLN A 359 9.34 -17.94 -1.38
C GLN A 359 9.14 -17.00 -2.57
N ILE A 360 9.80 -15.85 -2.56
CA ILE A 360 9.69 -14.82 -3.59
C ILE A 360 11.10 -14.41 -3.98
N GLU A 361 11.40 -14.46 -5.27
CA GLU A 361 12.62 -13.91 -5.85
C GLU A 361 12.35 -12.44 -6.21
N LEU A 362 13.31 -11.57 -5.87
CA LEU A 362 13.22 -10.12 -6.01
C LEU A 362 14.17 -9.66 -7.12
N THR A 363 13.70 -8.77 -8.01
CA THR A 363 14.53 -8.12 -9.02
C THR A 363 14.09 -6.68 -9.15
N ASN A 364 15.01 -5.76 -8.86
CA ASN A 364 14.71 -4.35 -8.73
C ASN A 364 15.69 -3.51 -9.53
N SER A 365 15.28 -2.32 -9.95
CA SER A 365 16.17 -1.35 -10.57
C SER A 365 15.73 0.06 -10.22
N SER A 366 16.70 0.97 -10.12
CA SER A 366 16.46 2.39 -9.97
C SER A 366 17.47 3.17 -10.78
N VAL A 367 16.99 4.19 -11.49
CA VAL A 367 17.83 5.20 -12.13
C VAL A 367 17.30 6.54 -11.71
N ILE A 368 18.12 7.30 -10.98
CA ILE A 368 17.82 8.66 -10.55
C ILE A 368 18.82 9.58 -11.23
N PHE A 369 18.29 10.62 -11.87
CA PHE A 369 19.05 11.69 -12.47
C PHE A 369 18.45 13.01 -12.00
N ASP A 370 19.15 13.71 -11.13
CA ASP A 370 18.73 15.02 -10.63
C ASP A 370 19.77 16.07 -11.02
N THR A 371 19.29 17.18 -11.57
CA THR A 371 20.10 18.31 -11.97
C THR A 371 19.47 19.57 -11.45
N SER A 372 20.27 20.40 -10.82
CA SER A 372 19.89 21.72 -10.34
C SER A 372 20.91 22.73 -10.84
N ARG A 373 20.44 23.87 -11.32
CA ARG A 373 21.23 25.02 -11.73
C ARG A 373 20.57 26.27 -11.19
N TYR A 374 21.40 27.15 -10.68
CA TYR A 374 20.99 28.44 -10.19
C TYR A 374 22.03 29.48 -10.58
N ALA A 375 21.57 30.57 -11.14
CA ALA A 375 22.38 31.74 -11.43
C ALA A 375 21.63 32.99 -10.98
N SER A 376 22.35 33.92 -10.36
CA SER A 376 21.80 35.19 -9.94
C SER A 376 22.90 36.23 -9.95
N HIS A 377 22.58 37.43 -10.41
CA HIS A 377 23.48 38.56 -10.33
C HIS A 377 22.70 39.81 -9.93
N SER A 378 23.29 40.59 -9.03
CA SER A 378 22.72 41.79 -8.47
C SER A 378 23.81 42.82 -8.35
N ASN A 379 23.62 43.95 -9.03
CA ASN A 379 24.52 45.10 -8.99
C ASN A 379 23.72 46.35 -8.60
N ASN A 380 24.30 47.18 -7.74
CA ASN A 380 23.82 48.53 -7.46
C ASN A 380 24.98 49.44 -7.04
N ALA A 381 24.69 50.70 -6.69
CA ALA A 381 25.69 51.70 -6.32
C ALA A 381 26.62 51.30 -5.15
N TRP A 382 26.25 50.30 -4.35
CA TRP A 382 26.98 49.88 -3.15
C TRP A 382 27.73 48.58 -3.32
N TYR A 383 27.27 47.69 -4.20
CA TYR A 383 27.88 46.38 -4.40
C TYR A 383 27.60 45.75 -5.77
N ASP A 384 28.47 44.83 -6.17
CA ASP A 384 28.24 43.85 -7.24
C ASP A 384 28.31 42.44 -6.63
N SER A 385 27.28 41.62 -6.85
CA SER A 385 27.19 40.26 -6.34
C SER A 385 26.74 39.27 -7.41
N GLN A 386 27.50 38.19 -7.57
CA GLN A 386 27.20 37.11 -8.51
C GLN A 386 27.17 35.78 -7.79
N TYR A 387 26.17 34.97 -8.12
CA TYR A 387 25.96 33.61 -7.61
C TYR A 387 25.81 32.66 -8.79
N LEU A 388 26.63 31.61 -8.80
CA LEU A 388 26.49 30.51 -9.74
C LEU A 388 26.56 29.21 -8.94
N SER A 389 25.54 28.37 -9.09
CA SER A 389 25.59 27.02 -8.55
C SER A 389 25.01 26.02 -9.51
N TRP A 390 25.59 24.82 -9.50
CA TRP A 390 24.99 23.68 -10.16
C TRP A 390 25.26 22.42 -9.35
N SER A 391 24.34 21.48 -9.41
CA SER A 391 24.44 20.17 -8.79
C SER A 391 23.90 19.14 -9.77
N VAL A 392 24.57 17.99 -9.88
CA VAL A 392 24.14 16.85 -10.67
C VAL A 392 24.32 15.60 -9.82
N VAL A 393 23.28 14.77 -9.76
CA VAL A 393 23.32 13.43 -9.17
C VAL A 393 22.89 12.44 -10.26
N ASP A 394 23.71 11.42 -10.46
CA ASP A 394 23.39 10.21 -11.22
C ASP A 394 23.55 9.03 -10.27
N ASP A 395 22.47 8.28 -10.06
CA ASP A 395 22.42 7.13 -9.16
C ASP A 395 21.74 5.96 -9.89
N GLN A 396 22.51 4.93 -10.16
CA GLN A 396 22.09 3.74 -10.90
C GLN A 396 22.23 2.50 -10.05
N ARG A 397 21.14 1.75 -9.95
CA ARG A 397 21.04 0.61 -9.04
C ARG A 397 20.34 -0.56 -9.70
N LYS A 398 20.84 -1.77 -9.44
CA LYS A 398 20.24 -3.03 -9.90
C LYS A 398 20.23 -4.03 -8.76
N GLY A 399 19.08 -4.20 -8.13
CA GLY A 399 18.90 -5.08 -6.99
C GLY A 399 18.46 -6.48 -7.40
N SER A 400 18.90 -7.48 -6.65
CA SER A 400 18.29 -8.81 -6.62
C SER A 400 18.19 -9.31 -5.18
N GLY A 401 17.37 -10.33 -4.93
CA GLY A 401 17.18 -10.80 -3.57
C GLY A 401 16.15 -11.89 -3.42
N LYS A 402 15.89 -12.25 -2.17
CA LYS A 402 14.90 -13.26 -1.79
C LYS A 402 14.08 -12.79 -0.61
N LYS A 403 12.80 -13.11 -0.64
CA LYS A 403 11.88 -12.96 0.47
C LYS A 403 11.31 -14.33 0.84
N LYS A 404 11.48 -14.72 2.09
CA LYS A 404 10.92 -15.95 2.66
C LYS A 404 9.93 -15.58 3.75
N ARG A 405 8.78 -16.26 3.78
CA ARG A 405 7.79 -16.10 4.86
C ARG A 405 7.24 -17.45 5.28
N TYR A 406 7.16 -17.65 6.58
CA TYR A 406 6.52 -18.80 7.22
C TYR A 406 5.32 -18.30 8.00
N GLU A 407 4.17 -18.94 7.84
CA GLU A 407 2.93 -18.55 8.51
C GLU A 407 2.26 -19.78 9.11
N HIS A 408 1.89 -19.66 10.38
CA HIS A 408 1.08 -20.61 11.13
C HIS A 408 -0.22 -19.91 11.47
N GLU A 409 -1.34 -20.55 11.14
CA GLU A 409 -2.67 -20.05 11.41
C GLU A 409 -3.48 -21.17 12.06
N ALA A 410 -4.12 -20.92 13.19
CA ALA A 410 -4.90 -21.90 13.91
C ALA A 410 -6.17 -21.28 14.48
N GLN A 411 -7.23 -22.06 14.55
CA GLN A 411 -8.45 -21.65 15.22
C GLN A 411 -9.10 -22.83 15.93
N LEU A 412 -9.69 -22.56 17.09
CA LEU A 412 -10.63 -23.44 17.77
C LEU A 412 -11.92 -22.68 18.02
N SER A 413 -13.07 -23.29 17.80
CA SER A 413 -14.37 -22.65 18.01
C SER A 413 -15.41 -23.62 18.57
N LEU A 414 -16.31 -23.08 19.38
CA LEU A 414 -17.41 -23.79 20.00
C LEU A 414 -18.73 -23.13 19.57
N LEU A 415 -19.62 -23.92 19.00
CA LEU A 415 -21.00 -23.54 18.73
C LEU A 415 -21.89 -24.14 19.81
N LEU A 416 -22.67 -23.27 20.46
CA LEU A 416 -23.67 -23.61 21.47
C LEU A 416 -25.04 -23.18 20.96
N ASN A 417 -25.96 -24.13 20.84
CA ASN A 417 -27.38 -23.87 20.58
C ASN A 417 -28.13 -23.90 21.92
N GLU A 418 -28.01 -22.82 22.71
CA GLU A 418 -28.61 -22.71 24.04
C GLU A 418 -30.14 -22.88 24.02
N THR A 419 -30.79 -22.34 22.98
CA THR A 419 -32.22 -22.53 22.73
C THR A 419 -32.49 -22.69 21.24
N ALA A 420 -33.73 -23.01 20.87
CA ALA A 420 -34.16 -22.98 19.46
C ALA A 420 -34.08 -21.58 18.81
N ARG A 421 -33.90 -20.51 19.61
CA ARG A 421 -33.85 -19.12 19.14
C ARG A 421 -32.51 -18.43 19.33
N THR A 422 -31.57 -19.03 20.06
CA THR A 422 -30.28 -18.39 20.39
C THR A 422 -29.12 -19.31 20.11
N GLN A 423 -28.18 -18.83 19.31
CA GLN A 423 -26.91 -19.50 19.02
C GLN A 423 -25.74 -18.63 19.49
N ILE A 424 -24.75 -19.27 20.10
CA ILE A 424 -23.52 -18.63 20.57
C ILE A 424 -22.35 -19.30 19.86
N TYR A 425 -21.50 -18.48 19.23
CA TYR A 425 -20.23 -18.90 18.67
C TYR A 425 -19.11 -18.27 19.49
N LEU A 426 -18.24 -19.11 20.02
CA LEU A 426 -17.03 -18.68 20.75
C LEU A 426 -15.83 -19.19 19.98
N GLY A 427 -14.81 -18.35 19.77
CA GLY A 427 -13.60 -18.75 19.09
C GLY A 427 -12.33 -18.28 19.78
N LEU A 428 -11.24 -19.00 19.51
CA LEU A 428 -9.87 -18.58 19.76
C LEU A 428 -9.10 -18.73 18.46
N TYR A 429 -8.65 -17.61 17.92
CA TYR A 429 -7.87 -17.54 16.69
C TYR A 429 -6.43 -17.15 17.00
N PHE A 430 -5.49 -17.80 16.34
CA PHE A 430 -4.07 -17.54 16.45
C PHE A 430 -3.43 -17.48 15.07
N LYS A 431 -2.61 -16.46 14.83
CA LYS A 431 -1.78 -16.36 13.63
C LYS A 431 -0.39 -15.87 14.00
N ARG A 432 0.64 -16.57 13.51
CA ARG A 432 2.04 -16.18 13.65
C ARG A 432 2.72 -16.23 12.30
N SER A 433 3.42 -15.16 11.95
CA SER A 433 4.23 -15.11 10.74
C SER A 433 5.64 -14.62 11.02
N ARG A 434 6.63 -15.25 10.38
CA ARG A 434 8.00 -14.76 10.33
C ARG A 434 8.37 -14.53 8.88
N MET A 435 8.91 -13.36 8.57
CA MET A 435 9.34 -12.96 7.24
C MET A 435 10.79 -12.50 7.31
N GLU A 436 11.57 -12.88 6.31
CA GLU A 436 12.94 -12.42 6.10
C GLU A 436 13.07 -11.98 4.64
N ILE A 437 13.67 -10.82 4.43
CA ILE A 437 14.04 -10.28 3.13
C ILE A 437 15.54 -10.05 3.14
N ILE A 438 16.21 -10.58 2.12
CA ILE A 438 17.62 -10.31 1.85
C ILE A 438 17.69 -9.77 0.43
N SER A 439 18.19 -8.55 0.27
CA SER A 439 18.39 -7.90 -1.02
C SER A 439 19.79 -7.36 -1.14
N ARG A 440 20.42 -7.56 -2.30
CA ARG A 440 21.73 -7.02 -2.66
C ARG A 440 21.58 -6.13 -3.87
N GLU A 441 22.14 -4.94 -3.78
CA GLU A 441 21.94 -3.88 -4.76
C GLU A 441 23.27 -3.16 -5.01
N PRO A 442 24.02 -3.57 -6.04
CA PRO A 442 25.05 -2.74 -6.63
C PRO A 442 24.50 -1.36 -6.99
N ALA A 443 25.19 -0.33 -6.51
CA ALA A 443 24.85 1.07 -6.66
C ALA A 443 26.09 1.85 -7.12
N LEU A 444 25.93 2.50 -8.26
CA LEU A 444 26.92 3.43 -8.81
C LEU A 444 26.38 4.84 -8.67
N VAL A 445 27.09 5.67 -7.91
CA VAL A 445 26.66 7.03 -7.58
C VAL A 445 27.72 8.03 -8.03
N ASN A 446 27.28 9.05 -8.75
CA ASN A 446 28.08 10.21 -9.09
C ASN A 446 27.32 11.47 -8.69
N ASN A 447 27.86 12.21 -7.72
CA ASN A 447 27.34 13.54 -7.37
C ASN A 447 28.43 14.58 -7.64
N ARG A 448 28.06 15.65 -8.32
CA ARG A 448 28.94 16.78 -8.60
C ARG A 448 28.20 18.05 -8.28
N SER A 449 28.82 18.90 -7.47
CA SER A 449 28.30 20.23 -7.22
C SER A 449 29.40 21.28 -7.32
N TYR A 450 28.96 22.47 -7.72
CA TYR A 450 29.77 23.65 -7.85
C TYR A 450 28.98 24.81 -7.28
N TYR A 451 29.68 25.63 -6.53
CA TYR A 451 29.16 26.88 -6.01
C TYR A 451 30.23 27.95 -6.17
N TYR A 452 29.81 29.09 -6.67
CA TYR A 452 30.62 30.28 -6.85
C TYR A 452 29.83 31.48 -6.37
N HIS A 453 30.49 32.29 -5.56
CA HIS A 453 29.98 33.54 -5.08
C HIS A 453 31.06 34.60 -5.22
N TYR A 454 30.73 35.66 -5.93
CA TYR A 454 31.49 36.89 -6.03
C TYR A 454 30.71 38.00 -5.33
N PHE A 455 31.42 38.80 -4.56
CA PHE A 455 30.87 39.98 -3.91
C PHE A 455 31.93 41.07 -3.86
N HIS A 456 31.64 42.22 -4.44
CA HIS A 456 32.46 43.42 -4.36
C HIS A 456 31.67 44.54 -3.70
N ASN A 457 32.26 45.17 -2.68
CA ASN A 457 31.68 46.32 -2.01
C ASN A 457 32.43 47.58 -2.45
N TYR A 458 31.73 48.49 -3.12
CA TYR A 458 32.31 49.71 -3.71
C TYR A 458 32.73 50.74 -2.65
N GLU A 459 32.06 50.80 -1.49
CA GLU A 459 32.42 51.75 -0.42
C GLU A 459 33.74 51.40 0.26
N GLN A 460 33.99 50.10 0.44
CA GLN A 460 35.16 49.60 1.15
C GLN A 460 36.29 49.17 0.20
N ASP A 461 36.04 49.19 -1.11
CA ASP A 461 36.90 48.61 -2.14
C ASP A 461 37.38 47.19 -1.77
N LYS A 462 36.43 46.35 -1.33
CA LYS A 462 36.71 44.99 -0.87
C LYS A 462 36.01 43.97 -1.75
N THR A 463 36.79 42.99 -2.19
CA THR A 463 36.31 41.86 -2.99
C THR A 463 36.39 40.57 -2.18
N HIS A 464 35.30 39.80 -2.20
CA HIS A 464 35.19 38.47 -1.64
C HIS A 464 34.82 37.48 -2.75
N ILE A 465 35.68 36.48 -2.95
CA ILE A 465 35.42 35.39 -3.89
C ILE A 465 35.40 34.10 -3.08
N TYR A 466 34.32 33.35 -3.21
CA TYR A 466 34.17 32.03 -2.62
C TYR A 466 33.85 31.03 -3.73
N THR A 467 34.67 30.00 -3.86
CA THR A 467 34.41 28.88 -4.76
C THR A 467 34.41 27.59 -3.94
N ASN A 468 33.39 26.76 -4.15
CA ASN A 468 33.29 25.43 -3.59
C ASN A 468 33.03 24.43 -4.73
N ARG A 469 33.90 23.43 -4.85
CA ARG A 469 33.75 22.30 -5.75
C ARG A 469 33.67 21.04 -4.92
N TYR A 470 32.61 20.27 -5.14
CA TYR A 470 32.46 18.96 -4.51
C TYR A 470 32.15 17.90 -5.55
N ARG A 471 32.88 16.79 -5.53
CA ARG A 471 32.53 15.59 -6.28
C ARG A 471 32.54 14.39 -5.35
N LEU A 472 31.55 13.54 -5.52
CA LEU A 472 31.44 12.24 -4.88
C LEU A 472 31.29 11.19 -5.95
N TYR A 473 32.11 10.17 -5.88
CA TYR A 473 31.95 8.93 -6.61
C TYR A 473 31.89 7.79 -5.61
N GLU A 474 30.84 6.99 -5.69
CA GLU A 474 30.73 5.76 -4.90
C GLU A 474 30.41 4.60 -5.83
N ASP A 475 31.19 3.54 -5.71
CA ASP A 475 30.89 2.21 -6.23
C ASP A 475 30.74 1.28 -5.03
N LYS A 476 29.50 0.86 -4.77
CA LYS A 476 29.16 0.11 -3.56
C LYS A 476 28.10 -0.95 -3.83
N GLU A 477 28.07 -1.98 -2.99
CA GLU A 477 26.96 -2.92 -2.90
C GLU A 477 26.20 -2.67 -1.60
N LEU A 478 24.89 -2.45 -1.70
CA LEU A 478 23.99 -2.34 -0.55
C LEU A 478 23.37 -3.72 -0.27
N GLU A 479 23.70 -4.31 0.88
CA GLU A 479 23.03 -5.51 1.39
C GLU A 479 22.01 -5.12 2.45
N TRP A 480 20.72 -5.33 2.15
CA TRP A 480 19.62 -5.09 3.06
C TRP A 480 19.07 -6.40 3.60
N ILE A 481 18.98 -6.48 4.92
CA ILE A 481 18.37 -7.58 5.65
C ILE A 481 17.22 -7.01 6.48
N TYR A 482 16.02 -7.52 6.23
CA TYR A 482 14.82 -7.15 6.96
C TYR A 482 14.13 -8.38 7.51
N THR A 483 13.96 -8.42 8.81
CA THR A 483 13.21 -9.48 9.49
C THR A 483 11.99 -8.87 10.16
N ALA A 484 10.83 -9.46 9.89
CA ALA A 484 9.60 -9.12 10.60
C ALA A 484 8.99 -10.38 11.21
N TRP A 485 8.65 -10.26 12.48
CA TRP A 485 7.85 -11.24 13.19
C TRP A 485 6.53 -10.60 13.57
N ARG A 486 5.42 -11.28 13.32
CA ARG A 486 4.07 -10.84 13.66
C ARG A 486 3.32 -11.96 14.34
N GLN A 487 2.63 -11.64 15.42
CA GLN A 487 1.67 -12.51 16.08
C GLN A 487 0.33 -11.80 16.21
N THR A 488 -0.75 -12.56 16.09
CA THR A 488 -2.11 -12.09 16.24
C THR A 488 -2.89 -13.14 17.01
N VAL A 489 -3.57 -12.70 18.06
CA VAL A 489 -4.51 -13.51 18.84
C VAL A 489 -5.85 -12.81 18.78
N GLN A 490 -6.90 -13.57 18.50
CA GLN A 490 -8.26 -13.02 18.50
C GLN A 490 -9.22 -13.92 19.28
N ILE A 491 -10.16 -13.31 20.00
CA ILE A 491 -11.25 -13.99 20.68
C ILE A 491 -12.56 -13.45 20.10
N PRO A 492 -13.06 -14.05 19.00
CA PRO A 492 -14.36 -13.71 18.46
C PRO A 492 -15.48 -14.37 19.26
N VAL A 493 -16.49 -13.57 19.59
CA VAL A 493 -17.77 -14.00 20.15
C VAL A 493 -18.86 -13.52 19.22
N MET A 494 -19.79 -14.40 18.85
CA MET A 494 -20.96 -14.04 18.06
C MET A 494 -22.22 -14.62 18.70
N LEU A 495 -23.24 -13.79 18.80
CA LEU A 495 -24.59 -14.14 19.23
C LEU A 495 -25.52 -14.01 18.03
N ARG A 496 -26.35 -15.02 17.82
CA ARG A 496 -27.37 -15.02 16.78
C ARG A 496 -28.73 -15.29 17.42
N PHE A 497 -29.68 -14.38 17.20
CA PHE A 497 -31.01 -14.43 17.76
C PHE A 497 -32.05 -14.56 16.64
N LYS A 498 -32.95 -15.52 16.76
CA LYS A 498 -34.17 -15.60 15.95
C LYS A 498 -35.25 -14.75 16.61
N LEU A 499 -35.55 -13.58 16.02
CA LEU A 499 -36.51 -12.61 16.55
C LEU A 499 -37.96 -12.98 16.21
N GLY A 500 -38.18 -13.76 15.15
CA GLY A 500 -39.50 -14.23 14.70
C GLY A 500 -39.38 -15.29 13.60
N GLU A 501 -40.44 -15.43 12.78
CA GLU A 501 -40.52 -16.27 11.56
C GLU A 501 -39.25 -16.14 10.71
N ASN A 502 -39.06 -14.89 10.30
CA ASN A 502 -38.24 -14.50 9.15
C ASN A 502 -37.04 -13.62 9.52
N TRP A 503 -36.91 -13.20 10.78
CA TRP A 503 -35.93 -12.20 11.19
C TRP A 503 -34.89 -12.79 12.14
N HIS A 504 -33.61 -12.59 11.81
CA HIS A 504 -32.51 -12.95 12.70
C HIS A 504 -31.55 -11.78 12.89
N LEU A 505 -31.16 -11.56 14.14
CA LEU A 505 -30.17 -10.56 14.52
C LEU A 505 -28.84 -11.26 14.82
N MET A 506 -27.75 -10.70 14.34
CA MET A 506 -26.39 -11.12 14.62
C MET A 506 -25.64 -9.99 15.32
N LEU A 507 -25.05 -10.28 16.47
CA LEU A 507 -24.18 -9.36 17.21
C LEU A 507 -22.87 -10.06 17.47
N SER A 508 -21.75 -9.40 17.18
CA SER A 508 -20.44 -9.98 17.41
C SER A 508 -19.46 -8.97 17.96
N ALA A 509 -18.58 -9.45 18.82
CA ALA A 509 -17.43 -8.72 19.34
C ALA A 509 -16.18 -9.59 19.15
N ASN A 510 -15.10 -8.99 18.68
CA ASN A 510 -13.83 -9.66 18.45
C ASN A 510 -12.71 -8.91 19.18
N LYS A 511 -12.18 -9.52 20.24
CA LYS A 511 -11.03 -8.96 20.96
C LYS A 511 -9.76 -9.31 20.21
N ILE A 512 -8.98 -8.32 19.80
CA ILE A 512 -7.80 -8.52 18.95
C ILE A 512 -6.56 -8.01 19.68
N TRP A 513 -5.54 -8.88 19.74
CA TRP A 513 -4.19 -8.52 20.13
C TRP A 513 -3.22 -8.81 19.01
N ARG A 514 -2.33 -7.86 18.74
CA ARG A 514 -1.27 -8.04 17.75
C ARG A 514 0.04 -7.54 18.30
N LEU A 515 1.11 -8.22 17.92
CA LEU A 515 2.47 -7.90 18.29
C LEU A 515 3.35 -8.02 17.05
N TRP A 516 4.17 -7.01 16.80
CA TRP A 516 5.14 -7.01 15.72
C TRP A 516 6.51 -6.71 16.29
N ARG A 517 7.51 -7.37 15.74
CA ARG A 517 8.92 -7.04 15.94
C ARG A 517 9.57 -6.92 14.57
N ILE A 518 10.28 -5.82 14.36
CA ILE A 518 10.95 -5.50 13.11
C ILE A 518 12.42 -5.23 13.39
N GLU A 519 13.26 -5.84 12.57
CA GLU A 519 14.71 -5.65 12.54
C GLU A 519 15.08 -5.25 11.10
N ASP A 520 15.71 -4.08 10.96
CA ASP A 520 16.11 -3.52 9.66
C ASP A 520 17.58 -3.11 9.71
N GLN A 521 18.37 -3.71 8.82
CA GLN A 521 19.79 -3.44 8.68
C GLN A 521 20.17 -3.31 7.20
N THR A 522 20.89 -2.26 6.85
CA THR A 522 21.58 -2.14 5.57
C THR A 522 23.09 -2.05 5.81
N THR A 523 23.85 -2.94 5.18
CA THR A 523 25.32 -2.85 5.13
C THR A 523 25.72 -2.36 3.74
N ALA A 524 26.45 -1.26 3.66
CA ALA A 524 27.03 -0.74 2.43
C ALA A 524 28.49 -1.17 2.34
N TYR A 525 28.81 -1.99 1.34
CA TYR A 525 30.17 -2.44 1.03
C TYR A 525 30.73 -1.56 -0.08
N PHE A 526 31.69 -0.70 0.23
CA PHE A 526 32.29 0.21 -0.72
C PHE A 526 33.52 -0.44 -1.36
N THR A 527 33.49 -0.59 -2.69
CA THR A 527 34.70 -0.84 -3.46
C THR A 527 35.57 0.41 -3.42
N VAL A 528 34.95 1.57 -3.70
CA VAL A 528 35.58 2.88 -3.58
C VAL A 528 34.55 3.94 -3.22
N ARG A 529 34.96 4.85 -2.35
CA ARG A 529 34.32 6.14 -2.11
C ARG A 529 35.39 7.21 -2.30
N ARG A 530 35.21 8.04 -3.31
CA ARG A 530 36.10 9.17 -3.61
C ARG A 530 35.35 10.48 -3.44
N LYS A 531 35.82 11.30 -2.51
CA LYS A 531 35.34 12.66 -2.25
C LYS A 531 36.41 13.65 -2.71
N GLU A 532 36.08 14.52 -3.65
CA GLU A 532 36.94 15.65 -4.03
C GLU A 532 36.30 16.92 -3.50
N HIS A 533 36.98 17.63 -2.60
CA HIS A 533 36.55 18.93 -2.08
C HIS A 533 37.62 19.97 -2.38
N ASN A 534 37.30 20.96 -3.22
CA ASN A 534 38.21 22.05 -3.59
C ASN A 534 39.60 21.60 -4.08
N GLY A 535 39.67 20.46 -4.77
CA GLY A 535 40.91 19.88 -5.29
C GLY A 535 41.63 18.94 -4.30
N THR A 536 41.22 18.91 -3.03
CA THR A 536 41.64 17.89 -2.07
C THR A 536 40.84 16.62 -2.32
N VAL A 537 41.52 15.49 -2.52
CA VAL A 537 40.90 14.19 -2.73
C VAL A 537 41.06 13.35 -1.47
N ASP A 538 39.94 12.84 -0.97
CA ASP A 538 39.85 11.82 0.06
C ASP A 538 39.27 10.56 -0.58
N GLU A 539 39.98 9.45 -0.49
CA GLU A 539 39.62 8.19 -1.13
C GLU A 539 39.73 7.04 -0.13
N GLU A 540 38.60 6.38 0.10
CA GLU A 540 38.48 5.21 0.95
C GLU A 540 38.11 4.01 0.06
N THR A 541 38.81 2.89 0.20
CA THR A 541 38.58 1.69 -0.61
C THR A 541 38.38 0.46 0.26
N TYR A 542 37.54 -0.48 -0.20
CA TYR A 542 37.33 -1.79 0.41
C TYR A 542 36.94 -1.74 1.89
N PHE A 543 35.92 -0.95 2.24
CA PHE A 543 35.39 -0.85 3.60
C PHE A 543 33.87 -1.08 3.63
N GLY A 544 33.34 -1.31 4.82
CA GLY A 544 31.91 -1.54 5.03
C GLY A 544 31.34 -0.63 6.12
N GLU A 545 30.17 -0.06 5.87
CA GLU A 545 29.40 0.70 6.85
C GLU A 545 28.08 0.00 7.12
N ARG A 546 27.70 -0.11 8.40
CA ARG A 546 26.46 -0.76 8.80
C ARG A 546 25.49 0.24 9.40
N TYR A 547 24.33 0.35 8.76
CA TYR A 547 23.21 1.19 9.14
C TYR A 547 22.13 0.29 9.74
N ARG A 548 21.99 0.33 11.06
CA ARG A 548 20.97 -0.43 11.79
C ARG A 548 19.99 0.54 12.43
N GLU A 549 18.70 0.37 12.13
CA GLU A 549 17.68 1.03 12.91
C GLU A 549 17.47 0.28 14.23
N PRO A 550 17.12 0.95 15.34
CA PRO A 550 16.74 0.27 16.57
C PRO A 550 15.61 -0.73 16.30
N ASP A 551 15.71 -1.93 16.89
CA ASP A 551 14.66 -2.94 16.80
C ASP A 551 13.34 -2.33 17.28
N ARG A 552 12.31 -2.38 16.43
CA ARG A 552 11.00 -1.78 16.74
C ARG A 552 10.03 -2.86 17.16
N THR A 553 9.36 -2.65 18.29
CA THR A 553 8.26 -3.50 18.74
C THR A 553 6.98 -2.68 18.79
N PHE A 554 5.93 -3.17 18.15
CA PHE A 554 4.61 -2.53 18.13
C PHE A 554 3.59 -3.51 18.70
N SER A 555 2.58 -3.01 19.41
CA SER A 555 1.43 -3.81 19.81
C SER A 555 0.13 -3.05 19.56
N GLU A 556 -0.90 -3.80 19.19
CA GLU A 556 -2.27 -3.29 19.08
C GLU A 556 -3.18 -4.13 19.97
N ASN A 557 -4.13 -3.48 20.61
CA ASN A 557 -5.08 -4.10 21.52
C ASN A 557 -6.42 -3.35 21.45
N TYR A 558 -7.40 -3.90 20.76
CA TYR A 558 -8.71 -3.27 20.58
C TYR A 558 -9.82 -4.32 20.48
N VAL A 559 -11.07 -3.86 20.43
CA VAL A 559 -12.25 -4.69 20.19
C VAL A 559 -12.89 -4.20 18.90
N GLN A 560 -13.21 -5.13 18.00
CA GLN A 560 -14.03 -4.86 16.84
C GLN A 560 -15.46 -5.36 17.10
N VAL A 561 -16.47 -4.60 16.67
CA VAL A 561 -17.88 -4.99 16.74
C VAL A 561 -18.40 -5.23 15.32
N LEU A 562 -19.24 -6.25 15.16
CA LEU A 562 -19.92 -6.55 13.91
C LEU A 562 -21.41 -6.76 14.21
N CYS A 563 -22.27 -6.12 13.46
CA CYS A 563 -23.71 -6.30 13.54
C CYS A 563 -24.26 -6.84 12.22
N GLY A 564 -25.32 -7.62 12.28
CA GLY A 564 -25.98 -8.14 11.08
C GLY A 564 -27.46 -8.41 11.27
N LEU A 565 -28.19 -8.30 10.17
CA LEU A 565 -29.62 -8.57 10.08
C LEU A 565 -29.86 -9.52 8.91
N ASP A 566 -30.40 -10.69 9.20
CA ASP A 566 -30.84 -11.67 8.22
C ASP A 566 -32.37 -11.61 8.10
N VAL A 567 -32.89 -11.60 6.88
CA VAL A 567 -34.32 -11.68 6.55
C VAL A 567 -34.57 -12.85 5.62
N ASP A 568 -35.32 -13.85 6.08
CA ASP A 568 -35.81 -14.95 5.27
C ASP A 568 -37.08 -14.50 4.56
N VAL A 569 -36.96 -14.06 3.30
CA VAL A 569 -38.09 -13.57 2.48
C VAL A 569 -39.00 -14.72 2.07
N SER A 570 -38.40 -15.89 1.81
CA SER A 570 -39.07 -17.18 1.59
C SER A 570 -38.15 -18.32 2.02
N GLU A 571 -38.62 -19.57 1.95
CA GLU A 571 -37.78 -20.75 2.22
C GLU A 571 -36.54 -20.83 1.31
N HIS A 572 -36.62 -20.20 0.12
CA HIS A 572 -35.60 -20.25 -0.92
C HIS A 572 -34.79 -18.97 -1.04
N PHE A 573 -35.23 -17.85 -0.47
CA PHE A 573 -34.61 -16.55 -0.66
C PHE A 573 -34.38 -15.83 0.66
N LYS A 574 -33.11 -15.49 0.91
CA LYS A 574 -32.66 -14.81 2.12
C LYS A 574 -31.84 -13.57 1.76
N VAL A 575 -32.04 -12.51 2.52
CA VAL A 575 -31.27 -11.27 2.45
C VAL A 575 -30.47 -11.10 3.74
N ARG A 576 -29.20 -10.71 3.65
CA ARG A 576 -28.35 -10.39 4.80
C ARG A 576 -27.76 -9.00 4.66
N MET A 577 -27.88 -8.18 5.69
CA MET A 577 -27.11 -6.96 5.86
C MET A 577 -26.08 -7.16 6.96
N LEU A 578 -24.84 -6.77 6.72
CA LEU A 578 -23.77 -6.73 7.72
C LEU A 578 -23.18 -5.31 7.80
N VAL A 579 -22.82 -4.86 9.00
CA VAL A 579 -22.22 -3.54 9.23
C VAL A 579 -21.10 -3.60 10.28
N ASP A 580 -20.01 -2.86 10.03
CA ASP A 580 -18.89 -2.62 10.95
C ASP A 580 -19.02 -1.21 11.55
N PRO A 581 -19.67 -1.05 12.72
CA PRO A 581 -19.77 0.24 13.38
C PRO A 581 -18.46 0.62 14.08
N GLU A 582 -18.04 1.88 13.95
CA GLU A 582 -16.87 2.44 14.63
C GLU A 582 -17.23 3.72 15.38
N ALA A 583 -16.58 3.93 16.53
CA ALA A 583 -16.92 5.01 17.47
C ALA A 583 -15.83 6.08 17.61
N GLU A 584 -14.84 6.15 16.73
CA GLU A 584 -13.73 7.10 16.82
C GLU A 584 -13.57 7.92 15.52
N PRO A 585 -13.64 9.26 15.54
CA PRO A 585 -14.01 10.14 16.66
C PRO A 585 -15.53 10.21 16.92
N ASP A 586 -16.36 9.80 15.95
CA ASP A 586 -17.83 9.77 16.03
C ASP A 586 -18.36 8.39 15.61
N LEU A 587 -19.57 8.04 16.08
CA LEU A 587 -20.23 6.80 15.67
C LEU A 587 -20.62 6.87 14.18
N HIS A 588 -20.04 5.98 13.38
CA HIS A 588 -20.35 5.85 11.96
C HIS A 588 -20.29 4.37 11.52
N VAL A 589 -20.80 4.08 10.32
CA VAL A 589 -20.68 2.75 9.70
C VAL A 589 -19.45 2.79 8.80
N ALA A 590 -18.35 2.19 9.25
CA ALA A 590 -17.09 2.21 8.50
C ALA A 590 -17.16 1.30 7.26
N GLU A 591 -17.94 0.22 7.31
CA GLU A 591 -18.11 -0.72 6.20
C GLU A 591 -19.48 -1.41 6.29
N TRP A 592 -20.12 -1.69 5.15
CA TRP A 592 -21.43 -2.37 5.09
C TRP A 592 -21.51 -3.31 3.90
N TRP A 593 -22.17 -4.46 4.06
CA TRP A 593 -22.41 -5.43 3.00
C TRP A 593 -23.88 -5.84 2.93
N LEU A 594 -24.39 -6.00 1.70
CA LEU A 594 -25.72 -6.50 1.41
C LEU A 594 -25.60 -7.76 0.54
N ALA A 595 -26.06 -8.89 1.07
CA ALA A 595 -25.98 -10.18 0.42
C ALA A 595 -27.35 -10.80 0.18
N PHE A 596 -27.44 -11.58 -0.89
CA PHE A 596 -28.61 -12.30 -1.35
C PHE A 596 -28.23 -13.78 -1.50
N GLU A 597 -29.01 -14.65 -0.86
CA GLU A 597 -28.83 -16.10 -0.87
C GLU A 597 -30.10 -16.72 -1.48
N LEU A 598 -29.95 -17.40 -2.62
CA LEU A 598 -31.02 -18.10 -3.31
C LEU A 598 -30.71 -19.60 -3.35
N SER A 599 -31.70 -20.43 -3.04
CA SER A 599 -31.61 -21.88 -3.10
C SER A 599 -32.72 -22.47 -3.95
N LEU A 600 -32.36 -23.19 -5.01
CA LEU A 600 -33.28 -23.78 -5.98
C LEU A 600 -33.25 -25.32 -5.93
#